data_AF-A0A553LZT6-F1
#
_entry.id   AF-A0A553LZT6-F1
#
_cell.length_a   1.000
_cell.length_b   1.000
_cell.length_c   1.000
_cell.angle_alpha   90.00
_cell.angle_beta   90.00
_cell.angle_gamma   90.00
#
_symmetry.space_group_name_H-M   'P 1'
#
loop_
_entity.id
_entity.type
_entity.pdbx_description
1 polymer ?
#
loop_
_entity_poly.entity_id
_entity_poly.type
_entity_poly.pdbx_seq_one_letter_code
_entity_poly.pdbx_strand_id
1 'polypeptide(L)'
;MNDVIDVGPLLIRTSWLIWLVAGAGGYLFWRVVWTGSSEQRRCIQQLLIDGVFVYLVVWKISPVLMDPSLLWHNPLGVLYLPGGDRGVMLGAVTAAAVTIFRTYRQNIPMHLLVNSTIVVYLGAHFVYYLFERQYGPPLVHFLFALHPIHLYQLFLAAVVMLWTIWQRNPLERAEYTYLFLTIWGGGQWMIWMIAK
;
A
#
# COMPACT_ATOMS: atom_id res chain seq x y z
N MET A 1 12.86 -15.37 4.06
CA MET A 1 13.91 -14.96 3.10
C MET A 1 14.93 -14.14 3.87
N ASN A 2 16.20 -14.06 3.44
CA ASN A 2 17.20 -13.25 4.15
C ASN A 2 16.62 -11.86 4.41
N ASP A 3 16.52 -11.47 5.68
CA ASP A 3 15.90 -10.21 6.08
C ASP A 3 16.69 -9.00 5.56
N VAL A 4 17.96 -9.21 5.19
CA VAL A 4 18.89 -8.17 4.79
C VAL A 4 19.74 -8.68 3.61
N ILE A 5 19.93 -7.82 2.62
CA ILE A 5 20.92 -7.96 1.56
C ILE A 5 22.11 -7.07 1.94
N ASP A 6 23.27 -7.68 2.12
CA ASP A 6 24.49 -7.00 2.49
C ASP A 6 25.24 -6.60 1.23
N VAL A 7 25.30 -5.29 0.94
CA VAL A 7 26.11 -4.74 -0.15
C VAL A 7 27.26 -3.96 0.48
N GLY A 8 28.30 -4.70 0.91
CA GLY A 8 29.43 -4.13 1.64
C GLY A 8 29.00 -3.58 3.01
N PRO A 9 29.26 -2.30 3.34
CA PRO A 9 28.83 -1.71 4.62
C PRO A 9 27.33 -1.35 4.66
N LEU A 10 26.60 -1.47 3.53
CA LEU A 10 25.18 -1.14 3.44
C LEU A 10 24.32 -2.39 3.65
N LEU A 11 23.59 -2.39 4.77
CA LEU A 11 22.58 -3.39 5.11
C LEU A 11 21.22 -2.94 4.59
N ILE A 12 20.78 -3.49 3.45
CA ILE A 12 19.46 -3.15 2.88
C ILE A 12 18.45 -4.22 3.27
N ARG A 13 17.43 -3.84 4.04
CA ARG A 13 16.38 -4.78 4.44
C ARG A 13 15.55 -5.20 3.22
N THR A 14 15.45 -6.50 2.98
CA THR A 14 14.71 -7.06 1.82
C THR A 14 13.24 -6.62 1.83
N SER A 15 12.64 -6.48 3.01
CA SER A 15 11.25 -6.01 3.12
C SER A 15 11.06 -4.60 2.55
N TRP A 16 12.02 -3.70 2.71
CA TRP A 16 11.92 -2.34 2.14
C TRP A 16 11.95 -2.35 0.61
N LEU A 17 12.75 -3.25 0.03
CA LEU A 17 12.77 -3.47 -1.42
C LEU A 17 11.43 -4.03 -1.90
N ILE A 18 10.84 -4.99 -1.18
CA ILE A 18 9.52 -5.53 -1.50
C ILE A 18 8.46 -4.43 -1.45
N TRP A 19 8.44 -3.59 -0.42
CA TRP A 19 7.52 -2.44 -0.33
C TRP A 19 7.69 -1.46 -1.50
N LEU A 20 8.94 -1.18 -1.89
CA LEU A 20 9.25 -0.30 -3.03
C LEU A 20 8.73 -0.90 -4.34
N VAL A 21 9.04 -2.17 -4.60
CA VAL A 21 8.60 -2.88 -5.81
C VAL A 21 7.08 -3.02 -5.84
N ALA A 22 6.45 -3.28 -4.69
CA ALA A 22 4.99 -3.30 -4.54
C ALA A 22 4.38 -1.93 -4.87
N GLY A 23 4.90 -0.84 -4.29
CA GLY A 23 4.44 0.51 -4.59
C GLY A 23 4.57 0.86 -6.09
N ALA A 24 5.70 0.49 -6.70
CA ALA A 24 5.90 0.65 -8.14
C ALA A 24 4.90 -0.17 -8.97
N GLY A 25 4.64 -1.41 -8.58
CA GLY A 25 3.63 -2.26 -9.21
C GLY A 25 2.21 -1.70 -9.10
N GLY A 26 1.85 -1.17 -7.94
CA GLY A 26 0.60 -0.45 -7.71
C GLY A 26 0.44 0.77 -8.62
N TYR A 27 1.50 1.59 -8.75
CA TYR A 27 1.51 2.74 -9.66
C TYR A 27 1.37 2.33 -11.12
N LEU A 28 2.09 1.29 -11.56
CA LEU A 28 2.00 0.79 -12.93
C LEU A 28 0.59 0.26 -13.24
N PHE A 29 -0.01 -0.49 -12.31
CA PHE A 29 -1.36 -1.00 -12.48
C PHE A 29 -2.38 0.14 -12.54
N TRP A 30 -2.28 1.14 -11.66
CA TRP A 30 -3.12 2.35 -11.73
C TRP A 30 -2.98 3.08 -13.07
N ARG A 31 -1.74 3.17 -13.60
CA ARG A 31 -1.49 3.79 -14.91
C ARG A 31 -2.14 3.03 -16.07
N VAL A 32 -2.24 1.70 -15.99
CA VAL A 32 -2.92 0.85 -16.98
C VAL A 32 -4.44 1.01 -16.89
N VAL A 33 -4.99 1.09 -15.67
CA VAL A 33 -6.43 1.23 -15.42
C VAL A 33 -6.93 2.65 -15.73
N TRP A 34 -6.04 3.65 -15.75
CA TRP A 34 -6.40 5.03 -16.02
C TRP A 34 -6.91 5.23 -17.45
N THR A 35 -8.14 5.71 -17.56
CA THR A 35 -8.86 5.93 -18.83
C THR A 35 -9.33 7.38 -19.03
N GLY A 36 -9.20 8.23 -18.00
CA GLY A 36 -9.62 9.64 -18.05
C GLY A 36 -8.58 10.59 -18.69
N SER A 37 -8.83 11.89 -18.58
CA SER A 37 -7.95 12.92 -19.20
C SER A 37 -6.52 12.89 -18.64
N SER A 38 -5.55 13.30 -19.47
CA SER A 38 -4.14 13.33 -19.08
C SER A 38 -3.83 14.36 -17.99
N GLU A 39 -4.61 15.45 -17.95
CA GLU A 39 -4.51 16.50 -16.93
C GLU A 39 -4.99 16.00 -15.56
N GLN A 40 -6.18 15.39 -15.50
CA GLN A 40 -6.69 14.78 -14.27
C GLN A 40 -5.73 13.69 -13.76
N ARG A 41 -5.14 12.90 -14.67
CA ARG A 41 -4.13 11.89 -14.28
C ARG A 41 -2.94 12.52 -13.58
N ARG A 42 -2.39 13.59 -14.15
CA ARG A 42 -1.23 14.29 -13.57
C ARG A 42 -1.58 14.87 -12.21
N CYS A 43 -2.78 15.43 -12.07
CA CYS A 43 -3.25 15.99 -10.81
C CYS A 43 -3.39 14.92 -9.70
N ILE A 44 -4.03 13.78 -10.00
CA ILE A 44 -4.13 12.66 -9.05
C ILE A 44 -2.75 12.06 -8.76
N GLN A 45 -1.90 11.90 -9.77
CA GLN A 45 -0.53 11.41 -9.58
C GLN A 45 0.26 12.32 -8.62
N GLN A 46 0.16 13.63 -8.78
CA GLN A 46 0.80 14.59 -7.88
C GLN A 46 0.26 14.46 -6.45
N LEU A 47 -1.06 14.34 -6.26
CA LEU A 47 -1.65 14.12 -4.95
C LEU A 47 -1.15 12.84 -4.27
N LEU A 48 -1.04 11.74 -5.01
CA LEU A 48 -0.53 10.47 -4.48
C LEU A 48 0.95 10.55 -4.11
N ILE A 49 1.77 11.15 -4.98
CA ILE A 49 3.22 11.34 -4.72
C ILE A 49 3.43 12.26 -3.51
N ASP A 50 2.69 13.37 -3.46
CA ASP A 50 2.72 14.30 -2.34
C ASP A 50 2.30 13.62 -1.03
N GLY A 51 1.27 12.77 -1.07
CA GLY A 51 0.83 11.97 0.07
C GLY A 51 1.92 11.03 0.57
N VAL A 52 2.59 10.30 -0.32
CA VAL A 52 3.74 9.45 0.02
C VAL A 52 4.89 10.28 0.59
N PHE A 53 5.16 11.45 0.03
CA PHE A 53 6.20 12.34 0.53
C PHE A 53 5.89 12.85 1.94
N VAL A 54 4.65 13.29 2.19
CA VAL A 54 4.19 13.69 3.53
C VAL A 54 4.31 12.52 4.50
N TYR A 55 3.89 11.31 4.11
CA TYR A 55 4.04 10.11 4.92
C TYR A 55 5.51 9.90 5.32
N LEU A 56 6.44 9.93 4.36
CA LEU A 56 7.87 9.70 4.61
C LEU A 56 8.48 10.77 5.52
N VAL A 57 8.13 12.04 5.31
CA VAL A 57 8.62 13.15 6.13
C VAL A 57 8.11 13.02 7.58
N VAL A 58 6.82 12.76 7.76
CA VAL A 58 6.22 12.61 9.10
C VAL A 58 6.73 11.35 9.79
N TRP A 59 6.81 10.22 9.09
CA TRP A 59 7.40 8.99 9.61
C TRP A 59 8.86 9.19 10.02
N LYS A 60 9.63 9.97 9.27
CA LYS A 60 11.03 10.21 9.60
C LYS A 60 11.22 11.14 10.80
N ILE A 61 10.33 12.11 10.97
CA ILE A 61 10.38 13.08 12.07
C ILE A 61 9.71 12.52 13.34
N SER A 62 8.94 11.43 13.24
CA SER A 62 8.22 10.86 14.37
C SER A 62 9.07 10.53 15.60
N PRO A 63 10.33 10.04 15.52
CA PRO A 63 11.13 9.80 16.72
C PRO A 63 11.34 11.07 17.54
N VAL A 64 11.54 12.21 16.88
CA VAL A 64 11.72 13.52 17.53
C VAL A 64 10.41 14.02 18.15
N LEU A 65 9.27 13.76 17.49
CA LEU A 65 7.97 14.13 18.03
C LEU A 65 7.60 13.31 19.26
N MET A 66 8.04 12.04 19.32
CA MET A 66 7.75 11.14 20.43
C MET A 66 8.74 11.30 21.59
N ASP A 67 10.00 11.59 21.29
CA ASP A 67 11.05 11.86 22.28
C ASP A 67 11.85 13.11 21.89
N PRO A 68 11.39 14.30 22.30
CA PRO A 68 12.09 15.54 22.02
C PRO A 68 13.49 15.61 22.64
N SER A 69 13.75 14.87 23.72
CA SER A 69 15.05 14.86 24.41
C SER A 69 16.18 14.32 23.52
N LEU A 70 15.81 13.54 22.49
CA LEU A 70 16.71 13.01 21.48
C LEU A 70 17.50 14.09 20.75
N LEU A 71 16.94 15.30 20.58
CA LEU A 71 17.64 16.43 19.94
C LEU A 71 18.85 16.92 20.75
N TRP A 72 18.79 16.80 22.08
CA TRP A 72 19.88 17.24 22.96
C TRP A 72 20.88 16.14 23.24
N HIS A 73 20.43 14.89 23.34
CA HIS A 73 21.31 13.78 23.72
C HIS A 73 21.95 13.09 22.51
N ASN A 74 21.26 13.09 21.36
CA ASN A 74 21.75 12.42 20.16
C ASN A 74 21.15 13.04 18.88
N PRO A 75 21.60 14.24 18.47
CA PRO A 75 21.04 14.93 17.30
C PRO A 75 21.22 14.14 15.99
N LEU A 76 22.28 13.34 15.89
CA LEU A 76 22.50 12.44 14.75
C LEU A 76 21.49 11.27 14.73
N GLY A 77 20.94 10.90 15.89
CA GLY A 77 19.89 9.90 16.08
C GLY A 77 18.69 10.10 15.18
N VAL A 78 18.33 11.35 14.89
CA VAL A 78 17.21 11.70 14.00
C VAL A 78 17.41 11.14 12.59
N LEU A 79 18.65 11.07 12.11
CA LEU A 79 18.96 10.64 10.75
C LEU A 79 18.96 9.13 10.58
N TYR A 80 19.31 8.35 11.61
CA TYR A 80 19.44 6.89 11.49
C TYR A 80 18.36 6.09 12.23
N LEU A 81 17.67 6.68 13.22
CA LEU A 81 16.59 5.98 13.90
C LEU A 81 15.36 5.82 12.98
N PRO A 82 14.76 4.62 12.91
CA PRO A 82 13.52 4.41 12.20
C PRO A 82 12.33 5.00 13.00
N GLY A 83 11.31 5.47 12.30
CA GLY A 83 10.10 6.07 12.90
C GLY A 83 9.26 5.14 13.80
N GLY A 84 9.51 3.83 13.73
CA GLY A 84 8.76 2.79 14.43
C GLY A 84 7.27 2.75 14.05
N ASP A 85 6.51 1.88 14.72
CA ASP A 85 5.09 1.65 14.40
C ASP A 85 4.21 2.88 14.65
N ARG A 86 4.50 3.64 15.71
CA ARG A 86 3.81 4.90 16.00
C ARG A 86 4.03 5.93 14.90
N GLY A 87 5.25 5.99 14.35
CA GLY A 87 5.57 6.83 13.21
C GLY A 87 4.81 6.44 11.95
N VAL A 88 4.62 5.14 11.72
CA VAL A 88 3.84 4.64 10.57
C VAL A 88 2.39 5.12 10.68
N MET A 89 1.78 4.97 11.86
CA MET A 89 0.40 5.40 12.09
C MET A 89 0.26 6.93 11.94
N LEU A 90 1.14 7.71 12.55
CA LEU A 90 1.11 9.18 12.45
C LEU A 90 1.32 9.64 11.01
N GLY A 91 2.31 9.09 10.31
CA GLY A 91 2.56 9.39 8.91
C GLY A 91 1.35 9.10 8.04
N ALA A 92 0.69 7.95 8.24
CA ALA A 92 -0.47 7.55 7.47
C ALA A 92 -1.66 8.50 7.70
N VAL A 93 -1.96 8.84 8.96
CA VAL A 93 -3.04 9.76 9.31
C VAL A 93 -2.79 11.16 8.74
N THR A 94 -1.58 11.70 8.92
CA THR A 94 -1.23 13.03 8.40
C THR A 94 -1.25 13.07 6.87
N ALA A 95 -0.70 12.06 6.20
CA ALA A 95 -0.73 11.96 4.74
C ALA A 95 -2.16 11.89 4.20
N ALA A 96 -3.02 11.09 4.82
CA ALA A 96 -4.44 11.01 4.46
C ALA A 96 -5.13 12.37 4.65
N ALA A 97 -4.97 13.02 5.81
CA ALA A 97 -5.60 14.30 6.09
C ALA A 97 -5.18 15.40 5.10
N VAL A 98 -3.87 15.51 4.82
CA VAL A 98 -3.34 16.50 3.86
C VAL A 98 -3.82 16.22 2.44
N THR A 99 -3.82 14.95 2.01
CA THR A 99 -4.24 14.59 0.66
C THR A 99 -5.73 14.88 0.46
N ILE A 100 -6.57 14.49 1.42
CA ILE A 100 -8.03 14.76 1.39
C ILE A 100 -8.29 16.26 1.36
N PHE A 101 -7.60 17.04 2.20
CA PHE A 101 -7.73 18.48 2.23
C PHE A 101 -7.35 19.13 0.88
N ARG A 102 -6.25 18.69 0.27
CA ARG A 102 -5.83 19.17 -1.05
C ARG A 102 -6.81 18.80 -2.16
N THR A 103 -7.33 17.58 -2.15
CA THR A 103 -8.36 17.12 -3.10
C THR A 103 -9.62 17.98 -3.01
N TYR A 104 -10.08 18.27 -1.79
CA TYR A 104 -11.20 19.18 -1.57
C TYR A 104 -10.91 20.60 -2.09
N ARG A 105 -9.72 21.14 -1.79
CA ARG A 105 -9.29 22.46 -2.27
C ARG A 105 -9.17 22.58 -3.79
N GLN A 106 -8.85 21.48 -4.47
CA GLN A 106 -8.69 21.42 -5.92
C GLN A 106 -10.00 21.07 -6.66
N ASN A 107 -11.13 20.95 -5.95
CA ASN A 107 -12.44 20.55 -6.50
C ASN A 107 -12.40 19.22 -7.28
N ILE A 108 -11.53 18.31 -6.85
CA ILE A 108 -11.43 16.98 -7.47
C ILE A 108 -12.50 16.08 -6.84
N PRO A 109 -13.24 15.30 -7.64
CA PRO A 109 -14.21 14.36 -7.09
C PRO A 109 -13.53 13.34 -6.16
N MET A 110 -14.02 13.24 -4.93
CA MET A 110 -13.42 12.39 -3.89
C MET A 110 -13.37 10.91 -4.31
N HIS A 111 -14.38 10.41 -5.02
CA HIS A 111 -14.39 9.04 -5.52
C HIS A 111 -13.22 8.74 -6.44
N LEU A 112 -12.73 9.73 -7.21
CA LEU A 112 -11.59 9.55 -8.11
C LEU A 112 -10.30 9.32 -7.32
N LEU A 113 -10.09 10.05 -6.23
CA LEU A 113 -8.97 9.84 -5.32
C LEU A 113 -9.06 8.47 -4.63
N VAL A 114 -10.24 8.14 -4.08
CA VAL A 114 -10.47 6.89 -3.34
C VAL A 114 -10.28 5.68 -4.25
N ASN A 115 -10.92 5.68 -5.43
CA ASN A 115 -10.77 4.62 -6.42
C ASN A 115 -9.32 4.49 -6.90
N SER A 116 -8.62 5.62 -7.10
CA SER A 116 -7.19 5.59 -7.49
C SER A 116 -6.34 4.95 -6.39
N THR A 117 -6.57 5.31 -5.14
CA THR A 117 -5.87 4.71 -3.99
C THR A 117 -6.17 3.22 -3.87
N ILE A 118 -7.42 2.80 -4.07
CA ILE A 118 -7.83 1.39 -4.10
C ILE A 118 -7.08 0.61 -5.18
N VAL A 119 -7.02 1.15 -6.39
CA VAL A 119 -6.34 0.49 -7.52
C VAL A 119 -4.84 0.40 -7.29
N VAL A 120 -4.20 1.46 -6.76
CA VAL A 120 -2.79 1.42 -6.37
C VAL A 120 -2.55 0.36 -5.29
N TYR A 121 -3.40 0.34 -4.26
CA TYR A 121 -3.35 -0.68 -3.20
C TYR A 121 -3.48 -2.09 -3.78
N LEU A 122 -4.45 -2.33 -4.67
CA LEU A 122 -4.69 -3.65 -5.25
C LEU A 122 -3.47 -4.16 -6.05
N GLY A 123 -2.87 -3.30 -6.89
CA GLY A 123 -1.67 -3.65 -7.63
C GLY A 123 -0.45 -3.86 -6.71
N ALA A 124 -0.31 -3.02 -5.67
CA ALA A 124 0.76 -3.17 -4.69
C ALA A 124 0.60 -4.46 -3.87
N HIS A 125 -0.61 -4.78 -3.45
CA HIS A 125 -0.95 -6.00 -2.71
C HIS A 125 -0.62 -7.25 -3.52
N PHE A 126 -0.99 -7.28 -4.81
CA PHE A 126 -0.64 -8.38 -5.71
C PHE A 126 0.87 -8.59 -5.78
N VAL A 127 1.64 -7.51 -6.00
CA VAL A 127 3.11 -7.61 -6.10
C VAL A 127 3.74 -7.97 -4.77
N TYR A 128 3.24 -7.44 -3.65
CA TYR A 128 3.73 -7.78 -2.32
C TYR A 128 3.64 -9.29 -2.05
N TYR A 129 2.47 -9.90 -2.27
CA TYR A 129 2.26 -11.34 -2.05
C TYR A 129 2.93 -12.23 -3.12
N LEU A 130 3.46 -11.66 -4.20
CA LEU A 130 4.32 -12.38 -5.14
C LEU A 130 5.70 -12.68 -4.53
N PHE A 131 6.21 -11.77 -3.71
CA PHE A 131 7.52 -11.88 -3.06
C PHE A 131 7.42 -12.40 -1.62
N GLU A 132 6.45 -11.92 -0.85
CA GLU A 132 6.27 -12.29 0.55
C GLU A 132 5.36 -13.53 0.68
N ARG A 133 5.97 -14.66 1.04
CA ARG A 133 5.25 -15.93 1.19
C ARG A 133 4.70 -16.07 2.60
N GLN A 134 3.37 -16.10 2.70
CA GLN A 134 2.66 -16.37 3.94
C GLN A 134 2.00 -17.75 3.90
N TYR A 135 2.17 -18.51 4.98
CA TYR A 135 1.58 -19.83 5.17
C TYR A 135 0.73 -19.84 6.43
N GLY A 136 -0.38 -20.59 6.39
CA GLY A 136 -1.30 -20.80 7.48
C GLY A 136 -1.12 -22.17 8.16
N PRO A 137 -2.14 -22.65 8.88
CA PRO A 137 -2.10 -23.92 9.61
C PRO A 137 -1.83 -25.13 8.70
N PRO A 138 -1.40 -26.27 9.28
CA PRO A 138 -1.14 -27.48 8.52
C PRO A 138 -2.41 -28.09 7.92
N LEU A 139 -2.28 -28.53 6.67
CA LEU A 139 -3.31 -29.23 5.91
C LEU A 139 -3.03 -30.73 5.94
N VAL A 140 -3.96 -31.51 6.49
CA VAL A 140 -3.77 -32.96 6.67
C VAL A 140 -4.05 -33.75 5.38
N HIS A 141 -4.78 -33.18 4.40
CA HIS A 141 -5.34 -33.92 3.27
C HIS A 141 -5.16 -33.26 1.88
N PHE A 142 -4.26 -32.28 1.71
CA PHE A 142 -4.12 -31.54 0.45
C PHE A 142 -2.69 -31.59 -0.11
N LEU A 143 -2.50 -31.20 -1.38
CA LEU A 143 -1.20 -31.13 -2.08
C LEU A 143 -0.14 -30.27 -1.35
N PHE A 144 -0.56 -29.40 -0.44
CA PHE A 144 0.31 -28.57 0.38
C PHE A 144 0.22 -29.00 1.84
N ALA A 145 1.36 -29.05 2.54
CA ALA A 145 1.42 -29.36 3.97
C ALA A 145 0.89 -28.22 4.86
N LEU A 146 0.81 -27.00 4.32
CA LEU A 146 0.35 -25.77 5.00
C LEU A 146 -0.59 -25.01 4.07
N HIS A 147 -1.57 -24.28 4.60
CA HIS A 147 -2.41 -23.38 3.81
C HIS A 147 -1.55 -22.30 3.13
N PRO A 148 -1.45 -22.25 1.79
CA PRO A 148 -0.66 -21.24 1.11
C PRO A 148 -1.45 -19.92 1.00
N ILE A 149 -1.54 -19.17 2.11
CA ILE A 149 -2.32 -17.92 2.22
C ILE A 149 -1.95 -16.93 1.11
N HIS A 150 -0.65 -16.79 0.81
CA HIS A 150 -0.19 -15.91 -0.28
C HIS A 150 -0.78 -16.27 -1.64
N LEU A 151 -1.01 -17.55 -1.96
CA LEU A 151 -1.65 -17.95 -3.22
C LEU A 151 -3.12 -17.56 -3.26
N TYR A 152 -3.83 -17.66 -2.14
CA TYR A 152 -5.22 -17.21 -2.04
C TYR A 152 -5.33 -15.69 -2.21
N GLN A 153 -4.39 -14.95 -1.60
CA GLN A 153 -4.28 -13.49 -1.73
C GLN A 153 -3.97 -13.08 -3.18
N LEU A 154 -3.03 -13.76 -3.84
CA LEU A 154 -2.70 -13.55 -5.25
C LEU A 154 -3.88 -13.85 -6.16
N PHE A 155 -4.58 -14.96 -5.93
CA PHE A 155 -5.75 -15.34 -6.72
C PHE A 155 -6.87 -14.32 -6.59
N LEU A 156 -7.22 -13.93 -5.36
CA LEU A 156 -8.23 -12.91 -5.10
C LEU A 156 -7.85 -11.58 -5.77
N ALA A 157 -6.61 -11.12 -5.58
CA ALA A 157 -6.11 -9.90 -6.20
C ALA A 157 -6.16 -9.97 -7.73
N ALA A 158 -5.71 -11.07 -8.35
CA ALA A 158 -5.77 -11.24 -9.80
C ALA A 158 -7.21 -11.18 -10.34
N VAL A 159 -8.17 -11.83 -9.67
CA VAL A 159 -9.59 -11.81 -10.06
C VAL A 159 -10.14 -10.38 -9.98
N VAL A 160 -9.90 -9.66 -8.88
CA VAL A 160 -10.37 -8.27 -8.73
C VAL A 160 -9.67 -7.32 -9.69
N MET A 161 -8.38 -7.54 -9.99
CA MET A 161 -7.63 -6.75 -10.98
C MET A 161 -8.20 -6.94 -12.38
N LEU A 162 -8.46 -8.18 -12.81
CA LEU A 162 -9.07 -8.47 -14.11
C LEU A 162 -10.48 -7.88 -14.20
N TRP A 163 -11.28 -8.01 -13.14
CA TRP A 163 -12.60 -7.39 -13.05
C TRP A 163 -12.52 -5.85 -13.13
N THR A 164 -11.49 -5.24 -12.54
CA THR A 164 -11.27 -3.78 -12.61
C THR A 164 -10.89 -3.34 -14.02
N ILE A 165 -9.99 -4.05 -14.71
CA ILE A 165 -9.60 -3.76 -16.10
C ILE A 165 -10.80 -3.91 -17.04
N TRP A 166 -11.65 -4.92 -16.81
CA TRP A 166 -12.80 -5.18 -17.67
C TRP A 166 -13.90 -4.10 -17.55
N GLN A 167 -13.93 -3.35 -16.45
CA GLN A 167 -14.85 -2.23 -16.31
C GLN A 167 -14.46 -1.04 -17.17
N ARG A 168 -15.44 -0.41 -17.81
CA ARG A 168 -15.25 0.91 -18.46
C ARG A 168 -15.14 2.01 -17.41
N ASN A 169 -14.06 2.80 -17.42
CA ASN A 169 -13.82 3.92 -16.50
C ASN A 169 -14.09 3.59 -15.02
N PRO A 170 -13.41 2.59 -14.44
CA PRO A 170 -13.66 2.16 -13.05
C PRO A 170 -13.37 3.29 -12.05
N LEU A 171 -12.41 4.17 -12.35
CA LEU A 171 -11.99 5.25 -11.46
C LEU A 171 -13.03 6.38 -11.34
N GLU A 172 -13.83 6.62 -12.37
CA GLU A 172 -14.86 7.68 -12.40
C GLU A 172 -16.18 7.25 -11.76
N ARG A 173 -16.38 5.94 -11.53
CA ARG A 173 -17.62 5.42 -10.92
C ARG A 173 -17.55 5.43 -9.40
N ALA A 174 -18.44 6.18 -8.77
CA ALA A 174 -18.60 6.15 -7.31
C ALA A 174 -18.97 4.74 -6.78
N GLU A 175 -19.73 3.97 -7.56
CA GLU A 175 -20.13 2.59 -7.22
C GLU A 175 -18.96 1.62 -7.12
N TYR A 176 -17.85 1.88 -7.83
CA TYR A 176 -16.67 1.02 -7.82
C TYR A 176 -16.11 0.84 -6.41
N THR A 177 -16.09 1.90 -5.59
CA THR A 177 -15.63 1.83 -4.19
C THR A 177 -16.43 0.79 -3.41
N TYR A 178 -17.75 0.84 -3.47
CA TYR A 178 -18.62 -0.06 -2.69
C TYR A 178 -18.52 -1.50 -3.19
N LEU A 179 -18.54 -1.71 -4.52
CA LEU A 179 -18.38 -3.04 -5.12
C LEU A 179 -17.02 -3.65 -4.83
N PHE A 180 -15.95 -2.84 -4.87
CA PHE A 180 -14.63 -3.29 -4.46
C PHE A 180 -14.63 -3.73 -3.00
N LEU A 181 -15.18 -2.91 -2.09
CA LEU A 181 -15.19 -3.22 -0.66
C LEU A 181 -15.99 -4.50 -0.35
N THR A 182 -17.09 -4.76 -1.05
CA THR A 182 -17.88 -5.99 -0.83
C THR A 182 -17.15 -7.23 -1.34
N ILE A 183 -16.62 -7.19 -2.56
CA ILE A 183 -15.90 -8.33 -3.16
C ILE A 183 -14.58 -8.59 -2.42
N TRP A 184 -13.79 -7.53 -2.22
CA TRP A 184 -12.50 -7.60 -1.53
C TRP A 184 -12.68 -8.00 -0.06
N GLY A 185 -13.60 -7.33 0.66
CA GLY A 185 -13.86 -7.60 2.07
C GLY A 185 -14.38 -9.03 2.29
N GLY A 186 -15.31 -9.49 1.45
CA GLY A 186 -15.79 -10.87 1.47
C GLY A 186 -14.67 -11.89 1.23
N GLY A 187 -13.83 -11.64 0.22
CA GLY A 187 -12.67 -12.50 -0.07
C GLY A 187 -11.65 -12.53 1.08
N GLN A 188 -11.32 -11.39 1.67
CA GLN A 188 -10.42 -11.31 2.83
C GLN A 188 -10.99 -12.05 4.04
N TRP A 189 -12.30 -11.92 4.29
CA TRP A 189 -12.97 -12.62 5.37
C TRP A 189 -12.92 -14.14 5.19
N MET A 190 -13.14 -14.63 3.96
CA MET A 190 -12.99 -16.05 3.64
C MET A 190 -11.56 -16.56 3.86
N ILE A 191 -10.55 -15.82 3.39
CA ILE A 191 -9.15 -16.19 3.59
C ILE A 191 -8.81 -16.21 5.08
N TRP A 192 -9.30 -15.24 5.85
CA TRP A 192 -9.08 -15.16 7.29
C TRP A 192 -9.66 -16.38 8.03
N MET A 193 -10.85 -16.86 7.66
CA MET A 193 -11.43 -18.07 8.26
C MET A 193 -10.60 -19.33 7.99
N ILE A 194 -9.92 -19.40 6.85
CA ILE A 194 -9.05 -20.52 6.47
C ILE A 194 -7.66 -20.41 7.11
N ALA A 195 -7.21 -19.18 7.37
CA ALA A 195 -5.91 -18.88 7.94
C ALA A 195 -5.83 -19.07 9.47
N LYS A 196 -6.97 -19.29 10.13
CA LYS A 196 -7.08 -19.55 11.57
C LYS A 196 -7.04 -21.05 11.86
#